data_AF-Q6UQ64-F1
#
_entry.id   AF-Q6UQ64-F1
#
_cell.length_a   1.000
_cell.length_b   1.000
_cell.length_c   1.000
_cell.angle_alpha   90.00
_cell.angle_beta   90.00
_cell.angle_gamma   90.00
#
_symmetry.space_group_name_H-M   'P 1'
#
loop_
_entity.id
_entity.type
_entity.pdbx_description
1 polymer ?
#
loop_
_entity_poly.entity_id
_entity_poly.type
_entity_poly.pdbx_seq_one_letter_code
_entity_poly.pdbx_strand_id
1 'polypeptide(L)'
;MAREEREWHPKFIEYMDFIIQHPNYKGLPITKKSDGSWSWFGTKKTQIGKARIAWCENKAKELGFPIEPGVYANVMREIHPTKWKVCQTCGHSMSIYYHYPSANFLKALKKEFGVEYTEVDHIADIWDDLLSRGFSNNKIASFLIKKGELDLNAKTSSKDEVIYELESVCRNKGKKILSPGAMSNFPDRFDGFHTYNRCCRASQDKGRSKENLKSYTKDRRAYEYWSDGNIHAANQFMGSPFFNNISADHIGPISLGFVHDPRYLQPMSGGDNSSKRDRLQLDDIEKIIETEKRTNVYPMSWYSKLIWEYIKKNYSTHKSLISGVYRDALKQNMSNFMYILWYILEHCNQDGEHFLEEALLKPNYDYFQYSYTFNELGEIVSINPRHFTDRNQYETERYKRIAFESVYDYNEKENRNIKANLIDNEQRMLNKLCQEISSGVPVEQCKKLLIELMEVIQKRIISTL
;
A
#
# COMPACT_ATOMS: atom_id res chain seq x y z
N MET A 1 10.13 18.09 -0.44
CA MET A 1 11.41 18.18 0.31
C MET A 1 12.41 17.23 -0.33
N ALA A 2 13.53 17.77 -0.83
CA ALA A 2 14.63 16.95 -1.32
C ALA A 2 15.07 15.98 -0.22
N ARG A 3 15.24 14.69 -0.55
CA ARG A 3 15.80 13.73 0.41
C ARG A 3 17.23 14.18 0.71
N GLU A 4 17.49 14.60 1.94
CA GLU A 4 18.85 14.72 2.45
C GLU A 4 19.62 13.44 2.09
N GLU A 5 20.79 13.63 1.49
CA GLU A 5 21.68 12.54 1.12
C GLU A 5 22.14 11.85 2.41
N ARG A 6 21.70 10.61 2.60
CA ARG A 6 21.94 9.89 3.86
C ARG A 6 23.30 9.24 3.83
N GLU A 7 24.18 9.68 4.71
CA GLU A 7 25.46 9.02 4.96
C GLU A 7 25.25 7.63 5.57
N TRP A 8 25.99 6.62 5.09
CA TRP A 8 25.90 5.25 5.57
C TRP A 8 26.92 5.03 6.68
N HIS A 9 26.53 4.33 7.74
CA HIS A 9 27.43 4.08 8.86
C HIS A 9 28.68 3.29 8.39
N PRO A 10 29.91 3.65 8.83
CA PRO A 10 31.15 3.00 8.37
C PRO A 10 31.16 1.48 8.50
N LYS A 11 30.70 0.93 9.65
CA LYS A 11 30.50 -0.51 9.85
C LYS A 11 29.62 -1.19 8.79
N PHE A 12 28.65 -0.46 8.24
CA PHE A 12 27.81 -1.00 7.18
C PHE A 12 28.56 -1.05 5.85
N ILE A 13 29.43 -0.09 5.56
CA ILE A 13 30.33 -0.12 4.38
C ILE A 13 31.29 -1.31 4.48
N GLU A 14 31.94 -1.49 5.63
CA GLU A 14 32.80 -2.65 5.90
C GLU A 14 32.05 -3.97 5.72
N TYR A 15 30.82 -4.05 6.25
CA TYR A 15 29.94 -5.20 6.07
C TYR A 15 29.59 -5.46 4.59
N MET A 16 29.33 -4.40 3.81
CA MET A 16 29.03 -4.55 2.39
C MET A 16 30.20 -5.16 1.64
N ASP A 17 31.41 -4.63 1.84
CA ASP A 17 32.62 -5.13 1.19
C ASP A 17 32.90 -6.58 1.60
N PHE A 18 32.73 -6.91 2.89
CA PHE A 18 32.82 -8.28 3.39
C PHE A 18 31.84 -9.22 2.68
N ILE A 19 30.56 -8.86 2.58
CA ILE A 19 29.52 -9.71 1.95
C ILE A 19 29.79 -9.89 0.45
N ILE A 20 30.23 -8.84 -0.25
CA ILE A 20 30.53 -8.89 -1.70
C ILE A 20 31.68 -9.84 -1.99
N GLN A 21 32.72 -9.83 -1.14
CA GLN A 21 33.91 -10.66 -1.33
C GLN A 21 33.75 -12.07 -0.78
N HIS A 22 32.70 -12.34 0.01
CA HIS A 22 32.53 -13.63 0.65
C HIS A 22 32.21 -14.75 -0.37
N PRO A 23 32.87 -15.93 -0.28
CA PRO A 23 32.66 -17.05 -1.20
C PRO A 23 31.19 -17.49 -1.36
N ASN A 24 30.40 -17.40 -0.29
CA ASN A 24 28.96 -17.73 -0.30
C ASN A 24 28.13 -16.90 -1.30
N TYR A 25 28.58 -15.70 -1.66
CA TYR A 25 27.92 -14.80 -2.61
C TYR A 25 28.56 -14.84 -4.02
N LYS A 26 29.49 -15.77 -4.26
CA LYS A 26 30.22 -15.86 -5.53
C LYS A 26 29.26 -15.96 -6.71
N GLY A 27 29.42 -15.06 -7.68
CA GLY A 27 28.62 -14.98 -8.89
C GLY A 27 27.29 -14.24 -8.74
N LEU A 28 26.92 -13.76 -7.54
CA LEU A 28 25.73 -12.93 -7.38
C LEU A 28 25.95 -11.56 -8.04
N PRO A 29 25.06 -11.10 -8.94
CA PRO A 29 25.26 -9.84 -9.66
C PRO A 29 25.26 -8.58 -8.77
N ILE A 30 26.31 -7.78 -8.91
CA ILE A 30 26.46 -6.43 -8.32
C ILE A 30 27.24 -5.51 -9.27
N THR A 31 26.94 -4.21 -9.27
CA THR A 31 27.60 -3.21 -10.09
C THR A 31 28.12 -2.05 -9.23
N LYS A 32 29.10 -1.30 -9.74
CA LYS A 32 29.51 -0.02 -9.16
C LYS A 32 28.73 1.14 -9.78
N LYS A 33 28.51 2.19 -9.01
CA LYS A 33 28.00 3.48 -9.47
C LYS A 33 29.14 4.32 -10.06
N SER A 34 28.80 5.48 -10.61
CA SER A 34 29.75 6.46 -11.17
C SER A 34 30.76 6.97 -10.14
N ASP A 35 30.37 7.06 -8.87
CA ASP A 35 31.22 7.47 -7.75
C ASP A 35 32.15 6.34 -7.23
N GLY A 36 32.10 5.15 -7.84
CA GLY A 36 32.89 3.98 -7.43
C GLY A 36 32.27 3.15 -6.29
N SER A 37 31.19 3.62 -5.65
CA SER A 37 30.46 2.90 -4.61
C SER A 37 29.64 1.74 -5.19
N TRP A 38 29.36 0.71 -4.38
CA TRP A 38 28.56 -0.43 -4.81
C TRP A 38 27.06 -0.09 -4.90
N SER A 39 26.42 -0.53 -5.98
CA SER A 39 24.97 -0.49 -6.14
C SER A 39 24.30 -1.62 -5.35
N TRP A 40 24.13 -1.38 -4.05
CA TRP A 40 23.52 -2.34 -3.12
C TRP A 40 22.06 -2.68 -3.48
N PHE A 41 21.38 -1.75 -4.15
CA PHE A 41 19.95 -1.82 -4.48
C PHE A 41 19.76 -2.27 -5.93
N GLY A 42 18.86 -3.24 -6.15
CA GLY A 42 18.56 -3.76 -7.48
C GLY A 42 17.14 -4.29 -7.56
N THR A 43 16.16 -3.43 -7.85
CA THR A 43 14.75 -3.83 -7.77
C THR A 43 14.44 -4.99 -8.72
N LYS A 44 13.52 -5.88 -8.35
CA LYS A 44 13.16 -7.08 -9.14
C LYS A 44 12.86 -6.87 -10.64
N LYS A 45 12.46 -5.65 -11.04
CA LYS A 45 12.13 -5.33 -12.43
C LYS A 45 13.35 -5.02 -13.29
N THR A 46 14.45 -4.61 -12.66
CA THR A 46 15.71 -4.28 -13.34
C THR A 46 16.40 -5.52 -13.87
N GLN A 47 17.27 -5.35 -14.88
CA GLN A 47 18.10 -6.44 -15.40
C GLN A 47 18.94 -7.11 -14.31
N ILE A 48 19.52 -6.31 -13.40
CA ILE A 48 20.29 -6.83 -12.27
C ILE A 48 19.40 -7.62 -11.29
N GLY A 49 18.19 -7.14 -11.01
CA GLY A 49 17.23 -7.85 -10.15
C GLY A 49 16.81 -9.20 -10.72
N LYS A 50 16.57 -9.29 -12.02
CA LYS A 50 16.29 -10.56 -12.72
C LYS A 50 17.48 -11.52 -12.68
N ALA A 51 18.69 -11.01 -12.88
CA ALA A 51 19.91 -11.82 -12.81
C ALA A 51 20.17 -12.34 -11.38
N ARG A 52 19.89 -11.53 -10.35
CA ARG A 52 19.92 -11.97 -8.94
C ARG A 52 18.91 -13.09 -8.68
N ILE A 53 17.68 -12.96 -9.17
CA ILE A 53 16.66 -14.02 -9.04
C ILE A 53 17.17 -15.34 -9.65
N ALA A 54 17.65 -15.31 -10.90
CA ALA A 54 18.17 -16.51 -11.57
C ALA A 54 19.34 -17.14 -10.80
N TRP A 55 20.26 -16.33 -10.29
CA TRP A 55 21.35 -16.82 -9.43
C TRP A 55 20.82 -17.51 -8.16
N CYS A 56 19.83 -16.89 -7.49
CA CYS A 56 19.26 -17.43 -6.27
C CYS A 56 18.49 -18.73 -6.49
N GLU A 57 17.81 -18.89 -7.62
CA GLU A 57 17.12 -20.12 -7.99
C GLU A 57 18.11 -21.26 -8.29
N ASN A 58 19.25 -20.97 -8.92
CA ASN A 58 20.31 -21.95 -9.08
C ASN A 58 20.93 -22.33 -7.74
N LYS A 59 21.18 -21.34 -6.87
CA LYS A 59 21.68 -21.59 -5.52
C LYS A 59 20.69 -22.40 -4.68
N ALA A 60 19.39 -22.16 -4.82
CA ALA A 60 18.35 -22.96 -4.17
C ALA A 60 18.44 -24.44 -4.58
N LYS A 61 18.59 -24.72 -5.88
CA LYS A 61 18.76 -26.08 -6.39
C LYS A 61 20.03 -26.75 -5.84
N GLU A 62 21.14 -26.02 -5.78
CA GLU A 62 22.39 -26.52 -5.18
C GLU A 62 22.23 -26.86 -3.69
N LEU A 63 21.43 -26.08 -2.95
CA LEU A 63 21.15 -26.29 -1.52
C LEU A 63 20.00 -27.28 -1.27
N GLY A 64 19.39 -27.84 -2.32
CA GLY A 64 18.27 -28.78 -2.20
C GLY A 64 16.94 -28.13 -1.78
N PHE A 65 16.77 -26.82 -1.95
CA PHE A 65 15.51 -26.14 -1.67
C PHE A 65 14.55 -26.17 -2.86
N PRO A 66 13.26 -26.51 -2.65
CA PRO A 66 12.24 -26.37 -3.69
C PRO A 66 12.01 -24.90 -4.05
N ILE A 67 11.74 -24.62 -5.33
CA ILE A 67 11.45 -23.26 -5.80
C ILE A 67 9.98 -22.94 -5.51
N GLU A 68 9.72 -22.43 -4.32
CA GLU A 68 8.38 -22.09 -3.83
C GLU A 68 8.38 -20.73 -3.09
N PRO A 69 7.20 -20.14 -2.79
CA PRO A 69 7.13 -18.88 -2.06
C PRO A 69 7.92 -18.93 -0.73
N GLY A 70 8.89 -18.03 -0.58
CA GLY A 70 9.78 -17.99 0.57
C GLY A 70 11.19 -18.56 0.33
N VAL A 71 11.41 -19.27 -0.79
CA VAL A 71 12.71 -19.88 -1.12
C VAL A 71 13.87 -18.88 -1.09
N TYR A 72 13.69 -17.66 -1.58
CA TYR A 72 14.76 -16.64 -1.57
C TYR A 72 15.15 -16.25 -0.14
N ALA A 73 14.18 -16.17 0.78
CA ALA A 73 14.49 -15.88 2.18
C ALA A 73 15.26 -17.05 2.82
N ASN A 74 14.96 -18.29 2.44
CA ASN A 74 15.68 -19.47 2.92
C ASN A 74 17.10 -19.52 2.38
N VAL A 75 17.30 -19.35 1.08
CA VAL A 75 18.63 -19.29 0.46
C VAL A 75 19.48 -18.19 1.08
N MET A 76 18.98 -16.94 1.10
CA MET A 76 19.77 -15.81 1.60
C MET A 76 20.10 -15.96 3.09
N ARG A 77 19.23 -16.59 3.88
CA ARG A 77 19.53 -16.94 5.28
C ARG A 77 20.58 -18.04 5.39
N GLU A 78 20.47 -19.08 4.57
CA GLU A 78 21.38 -20.23 4.57
C GLU A 78 22.79 -19.83 4.14
N ILE A 79 22.94 -18.97 3.15
CA ILE A 79 24.25 -18.54 2.66
C ILE A 79 24.85 -17.38 3.47
N HIS A 80 24.06 -16.66 4.28
CA HIS A 80 24.59 -15.51 5.02
C HIS A 80 25.74 -15.96 5.96
N PRO A 81 26.96 -15.42 5.83
CA PRO A 81 28.16 -15.95 6.48
C PRO A 81 28.08 -15.99 7.99
N THR A 82 27.61 -14.89 8.58
CA THR A 82 27.58 -14.72 10.03
C THR A 82 26.21 -14.99 10.63
N LYS A 83 25.14 -15.05 9.82
CA LYS A 83 23.74 -14.93 10.27
C LYS A 83 23.39 -13.62 11.01
N TRP A 84 24.31 -12.64 11.03
CA TRP A 84 24.13 -11.35 11.67
C TRP A 84 24.30 -10.22 10.65
N LYS A 85 23.30 -9.36 10.54
CA LYS A 85 23.30 -8.25 9.59
C LYS A 85 23.60 -6.93 10.28
N VAL A 86 24.47 -6.13 9.69
CA VAL A 86 24.75 -4.75 10.13
C VAL A 86 23.71 -3.77 9.59
N CYS A 87 23.23 -2.87 10.45
CA CYS A 87 22.28 -1.80 10.12
C CYS A 87 22.99 -0.63 9.41
N GLN A 88 22.43 -0.14 8.30
CA GLN A 88 23.00 1.01 7.56
C GLN A 88 23.02 2.30 8.38
N THR A 89 22.06 2.49 9.29
CA THR A 89 21.91 3.76 10.01
C THR A 89 22.80 3.85 11.24
N CYS A 90 22.76 2.84 12.12
CA CYS A 90 23.47 2.90 13.40
C CYS A 90 24.64 1.91 13.52
N GLY A 91 24.91 1.11 12.49
CA GLY A 91 25.98 0.10 12.51
C GLY A 91 25.75 -1.06 13.50
N HIS A 92 24.61 -1.13 14.19
CA HIS A 92 24.31 -2.24 15.10
C HIS A 92 24.02 -3.52 14.31
N SER A 93 24.60 -4.62 14.76
CA SER A 93 24.43 -5.94 14.15
C SER A 93 23.28 -6.68 14.82
N MET A 94 22.38 -7.28 14.04
CA MET A 94 21.25 -8.05 14.56
C MET A 94 21.11 -9.37 13.82
N SER A 95 20.64 -10.41 14.52
CA SER A 95 20.43 -11.73 13.94
C SER A 95 19.33 -11.67 12.87
N ILE A 96 19.54 -12.40 11.78
CA ILE A 96 18.54 -12.58 10.72
C ILE A 96 17.50 -13.67 11.08
N TYR A 97 17.70 -14.38 12.20
CA TYR A 97 16.75 -15.33 12.79
C TYR A 97 15.78 -14.66 13.75
N TYR A 98 14.67 -15.36 14.02
CA TYR A 98 13.57 -14.84 14.82
C TYR A 98 13.88 -14.89 16.32
N HIS A 99 14.64 -13.92 16.82
CA HIS A 99 15.03 -13.84 18.23
C HIS A 99 14.53 -12.61 18.98
N TYR A 100 13.86 -11.68 18.29
CA TYR A 100 13.46 -10.41 18.88
C TYR A 100 11.95 -10.38 19.16
N PRO A 101 11.51 -10.05 20.39
CA PRO A 101 10.10 -10.02 20.75
C PRO A 101 9.21 -9.13 19.88
N SER A 102 7.98 -9.58 19.64
CA SER A 102 6.90 -8.75 19.11
C SER A 102 6.27 -7.90 20.22
N ALA A 103 5.60 -6.81 19.87
CA ALA A 103 4.96 -5.91 20.84
C ALA A 103 3.94 -6.62 21.75
N ASN A 104 3.21 -7.61 21.23
CA ASN A 104 2.26 -8.38 22.03
C ASN A 104 2.96 -9.35 22.97
N PHE A 105 4.10 -9.90 22.53
CA PHE A 105 4.90 -10.78 23.36
C PHE A 105 5.58 -10.02 24.51
N LEU A 106 6.08 -8.81 24.26
CA LEU A 106 6.60 -7.90 25.30
C LEU A 106 5.55 -7.61 26.38
N LYS A 107 4.30 -7.34 26.00
CA LYS A 107 3.19 -7.16 26.96
C LYS A 107 2.97 -8.42 27.80
N ALA A 108 3.12 -9.60 27.20
CA ALA A 108 2.98 -10.87 27.92
C ALA A 108 4.14 -11.12 28.89
N LEU A 109 5.38 -10.80 28.49
CA LEU A 109 6.56 -10.86 29.36
C LEU A 109 6.39 -9.92 30.57
N LYS A 110 6.00 -8.66 30.34
CA LYS A 110 5.71 -7.70 31.42
C LYS A 110 4.63 -8.22 32.37
N LYS A 111 3.57 -8.82 31.83
CA LYS A 111 2.49 -9.37 32.66
C LYS A 111 2.94 -10.55 33.54
N GLU A 112 3.78 -11.43 33.00
CA GLU A 112 4.21 -12.65 33.71
C GLU A 112 5.34 -12.40 34.71
N PHE A 113 6.30 -11.55 34.35
CA PHE A 113 7.54 -11.36 35.09
C PHE A 113 7.67 -9.97 35.72
N GLY A 114 6.81 -9.01 35.37
CA GLY A 114 6.90 -7.63 35.88
C GLY A 114 8.09 -6.83 35.33
N VAL A 115 8.79 -7.34 34.31
CA VAL A 115 9.97 -6.71 33.71
C VAL A 115 9.63 -6.14 32.32
N GLU A 116 10.15 -4.96 32.01
CA GLU A 116 10.01 -4.33 30.70
C GLU A 116 11.22 -4.61 29.83
N TYR A 117 10.95 -5.03 28.59
CA TYR A 117 11.94 -5.20 27.53
C TYR A 117 11.48 -4.44 26.28
N THR A 118 12.41 -4.24 25.38
CA THR A 118 12.23 -3.58 24.10
C THR A 118 12.19 -4.59 22.96
N GLU A 119 11.80 -4.12 21.79
CA GLU A 119 11.74 -4.96 20.60
C GLU A 119 13.13 -5.26 19.98
N VAL A 120 14.20 -4.72 20.54
CA VAL A 120 15.58 -4.98 20.09
C VAL A 120 16.34 -5.90 21.03
N ASP A 121 15.75 -6.26 22.18
CA ASP A 121 16.36 -7.21 23.12
C ASP A 121 16.25 -8.63 22.58
N HIS A 122 17.36 -9.37 22.63
CA HIS A 122 17.42 -10.74 22.16
C HIS A 122 16.79 -11.67 23.20
N ILE A 123 16.03 -12.68 22.75
CA ILE A 123 15.32 -13.60 23.66
C ILE A 123 16.26 -14.36 24.61
N ALA A 124 17.49 -14.64 24.17
CA ALA A 124 18.50 -15.26 25.02
C ALA A 124 18.95 -14.33 26.17
N ASP A 125 19.11 -13.04 25.88
CA ASP A 125 19.52 -12.02 26.87
C ASP A 125 18.38 -11.76 27.86
N ILE A 126 17.13 -11.74 27.37
CA ILE A 126 15.92 -11.67 28.22
C ILE A 126 15.88 -12.86 29.17
N TRP A 127 16.16 -14.08 28.69
CA TRP A 127 16.20 -15.26 29.54
C TRP A 127 17.24 -15.12 30.65
N ASP A 128 18.45 -14.68 30.32
CA ASP A 128 19.55 -14.54 31.29
C ASP A 128 19.26 -13.43 32.31
N ASP A 129 18.70 -12.31 31.87
CA ASP A 129 18.26 -11.24 32.76
C ASP A 129 17.16 -11.73 33.71
N LEU A 130 16.16 -12.49 33.24
CA LEU A 130 15.14 -13.08 34.11
C LEU A 130 15.74 -14.06 35.14
N LEU A 131 16.71 -14.89 34.75
CA LEU A 131 17.43 -15.75 35.70
C LEU A 131 18.16 -14.92 36.76
N SER A 132 18.85 -13.85 36.35
CA SER A 132 19.58 -12.96 37.27
C SER A 132 18.66 -12.25 38.27
N ARG A 133 17.38 -12.05 37.91
CA ARG A 133 16.33 -11.48 38.75
C ARG A 133 15.65 -12.50 39.68
N GLY A 134 16.13 -13.75 39.69
CA GLY A 134 15.64 -14.81 40.59
C GLY A 134 14.47 -15.63 40.07
N PHE A 135 14.09 -15.50 38.79
CA PHE A 135 13.12 -16.42 38.19
C PHE A 135 13.78 -17.78 37.90
N SER A 136 13.07 -18.87 38.16
CA SER A 136 13.60 -20.21 37.90
C SER A 136 13.60 -20.54 36.40
N ASN A 137 14.59 -21.32 35.97
CA ASN A 137 14.69 -21.79 34.58
C ASN A 137 13.40 -22.48 34.10
N ASN A 138 12.80 -23.30 34.96
CA ASN A 138 11.53 -23.98 34.68
C ASN A 138 10.38 -22.99 34.43
N LYS A 139 10.29 -21.90 35.22
CA LYS A 139 9.23 -20.91 35.03
C LYS A 139 9.37 -20.21 33.67
N ILE A 140 10.59 -19.81 33.31
CA ILE A 140 10.88 -19.15 32.04
C ILE A 140 10.58 -20.11 30.87
N ALA A 141 11.10 -21.34 30.94
CA ALA A 141 10.85 -22.38 29.94
C ALA A 141 9.36 -22.66 29.77
N SER A 142 8.63 -22.87 30.87
CA SER A 142 7.18 -23.13 30.86
C SER A 142 6.40 -22.01 30.18
N PHE A 143 6.75 -20.76 30.46
CA PHE A 143 6.11 -19.60 29.83
C PHE A 143 6.35 -19.59 28.31
N LEU A 144 7.60 -19.80 27.88
CA LEU A 144 7.95 -19.76 26.46
C LEU A 144 7.37 -20.94 25.67
N ILE A 145 7.44 -22.14 26.23
CA ILE A 145 6.82 -23.36 25.69
C ILE A 145 5.32 -23.14 25.50
N LYS A 146 4.64 -22.63 26.54
CA LYS A 146 3.21 -22.34 26.48
C LYS A 146 2.87 -21.28 25.44
N LYS A 147 3.66 -20.21 25.34
CA LYS A 147 3.43 -19.13 24.36
C LYS A 147 3.66 -19.61 22.93
N GLY A 148 4.72 -20.40 22.72
CA GLY A 148 5.10 -20.98 21.44
C GLY A 148 4.22 -22.15 21.00
N GLU A 149 3.44 -22.74 21.92
CA GLU A 149 2.76 -24.04 21.72
C GLU A 149 3.78 -25.11 21.30
N LEU A 150 4.89 -25.18 22.03
CA LEU A 150 6.01 -26.08 21.74
C LEU A 150 5.76 -27.46 22.37
N ASP A 151 6.15 -28.50 21.67
CA ASP A 151 6.16 -29.88 22.19
C ASP A 151 7.47 -30.14 22.93
N LEU A 152 7.64 -29.49 24.08
CA LEU A 152 8.85 -29.55 24.92
C LEU A 152 8.47 -29.66 26.39
N ASN A 153 9.39 -30.19 27.20
CA ASN A 153 9.20 -30.30 28.64
C ASN A 153 10.07 -29.28 29.38
N ALA A 154 9.42 -28.30 30.01
CA ALA A 154 10.08 -27.21 30.73
C ALA A 154 11.05 -27.65 31.85
N LYS A 155 10.94 -28.88 32.36
CA LYS A 155 11.84 -29.42 33.38
C LYS A 155 13.14 -29.97 32.82
N THR A 156 13.14 -30.41 31.56
CA THR A 156 14.26 -31.15 30.95
C THR A 156 14.87 -30.43 29.76
N SER A 157 14.10 -29.59 29.07
CA SER A 157 14.60 -28.83 27.92
C SER A 157 15.56 -27.72 28.35
N SER A 158 16.66 -27.62 27.63
CA SER A 158 17.65 -26.56 27.76
C SER A 158 17.13 -25.23 27.21
N LYS A 159 17.78 -24.13 27.61
CA LYS A 159 17.52 -22.79 27.07
C LYS A 159 17.62 -22.77 25.55
N ASP A 160 18.66 -23.39 24.99
CA ASP A 160 18.92 -23.37 23.55
C ASP A 160 17.88 -24.15 22.76
N GLU A 161 17.44 -25.31 23.25
CA GLU A 161 16.35 -26.09 22.63
C GLU A 161 15.04 -25.29 22.61
N VAL A 162 14.69 -24.65 23.73
CA VAL A 162 13.45 -23.85 23.81
C VAL A 162 13.51 -22.65 22.86
N ILE A 163 14.64 -21.94 22.80
CA ILE A 163 14.81 -20.79 21.90
C ILE A 163 14.81 -21.23 20.44
N TYR A 164 15.47 -22.35 20.11
CA TYR A 164 15.52 -22.89 18.77
C TYR A 164 14.11 -23.28 18.28
N GLU A 165 13.35 -24.02 19.08
CA GLU A 165 11.99 -24.41 18.70
C GLU A 165 11.05 -23.19 18.62
N LEU A 166 11.20 -22.23 19.54
CA LEU A 166 10.43 -20.98 19.48
C LEU A 166 10.72 -20.16 18.22
N GLU A 167 12.00 -20.04 17.84
CA GLU A 167 12.44 -19.42 16.58
C GLU A 167 11.83 -20.16 15.38
N SER A 168 11.95 -21.49 15.37
CA SER A 168 11.48 -22.36 14.29
C SER A 168 9.98 -22.21 14.04
N VAL A 169 9.14 -22.24 15.10
CA VAL A 169 7.69 -22.05 14.93
C VAL A 169 7.33 -20.63 14.48
N CYS A 170 8.09 -19.62 14.89
CA CYS A 170 7.85 -18.26 14.43
C CYS A 170 8.17 -18.13 12.93
N ARG A 171 9.29 -18.70 12.51
CA ARG A 171 9.80 -18.61 11.14
C ARG A 171 9.04 -19.49 10.16
N ASN A 172 8.78 -20.75 10.52
CA ASN A 172 8.25 -21.76 9.61
C ASN A 172 6.73 -21.91 9.71
N LYS A 173 6.13 -21.66 10.90
CA LYS A 173 4.69 -21.77 11.13
C LYS A 173 3.99 -20.40 11.28
N GLY A 174 4.72 -19.30 11.10
CA GLY A 174 4.17 -17.94 11.12
C GLY A 174 3.71 -17.44 12.49
N LYS A 175 4.17 -18.05 13.60
CA LYS A 175 3.80 -17.62 14.95
C LYS A 175 4.35 -16.22 15.23
N LYS A 176 3.48 -15.29 15.66
CA LYS A 176 3.82 -13.85 15.81
C LYS A 176 4.42 -13.50 17.18
N ILE A 177 5.35 -14.32 17.69
CA ILE A 177 5.97 -14.14 19.02
C ILE A 177 7.31 -13.44 18.88
N LEU A 178 8.21 -14.02 18.09
CA LEU A 178 9.50 -13.46 17.76
C LEU A 178 9.50 -12.93 16.33
N SER A 179 10.54 -12.18 16.00
CA SER A 179 10.74 -11.55 14.69
C SER A 179 12.23 -11.46 14.40
N PRO A 180 12.63 -11.37 13.13
CA PRO A 180 14.04 -11.25 12.79
C PRO A 180 14.52 -9.82 13.03
N GLY A 181 15.83 -9.70 13.28
CA GLY A 181 16.52 -8.42 13.40
C GLY A 181 16.61 -7.69 12.06
N ALA A 182 16.67 -8.44 10.95
CA ALA A 182 16.54 -7.90 9.60
C ALA A 182 15.57 -8.74 8.76
N MET A 183 14.60 -8.09 8.13
CA MET A 183 13.63 -8.77 7.26
C MET A 183 14.27 -9.15 5.93
N SER A 184 13.85 -10.27 5.34
CA SER A 184 14.23 -10.59 3.95
C SER A 184 13.73 -9.51 2.98
N ASN A 185 14.56 -9.18 1.99
CA ASN A 185 14.28 -8.19 0.95
C ASN A 185 15.02 -8.51 -0.37
N PHE A 186 15.20 -9.80 -0.67
CA PHE A 186 15.76 -10.24 -1.94
C PHE A 186 14.70 -10.17 -3.05
N PRO A 187 15.03 -9.81 -4.31
CA PRO A 187 16.36 -9.49 -4.88
C PRO A 187 16.80 -8.04 -4.71
N ASP A 188 15.93 -7.22 -4.11
CA ASP A 188 16.07 -5.77 -4.06
C ASP A 188 17.33 -5.32 -3.30
N ARG A 189 17.86 -6.14 -2.39
CA ARG A 189 19.11 -5.91 -1.64
C ARG A 189 20.08 -7.07 -1.88
N PHE A 190 21.36 -6.73 -2.05
CA PHE A 190 22.40 -7.70 -2.38
C PHE A 190 22.59 -8.78 -1.30
N ASP A 191 22.67 -8.39 -0.04
CA ASP A 191 22.73 -9.31 1.11
C ASP A 191 21.45 -10.14 1.31
N GLY A 192 20.35 -9.77 0.64
CA GLY A 192 19.05 -10.40 0.74
C GLY A 192 18.17 -9.89 1.86
N PHE A 193 18.59 -8.84 2.59
CA PHE A 193 17.88 -8.34 3.77
C PHE A 193 17.66 -6.83 3.72
N HIS A 194 16.64 -6.39 4.43
CA HIS A 194 16.27 -4.99 4.52
C HIS A 194 17.40 -4.17 5.14
N THR A 195 17.72 -3.04 4.53
CA THR A 195 18.90 -2.26 4.88
C THR A 195 18.86 -1.66 6.29
N TYR A 196 17.66 -1.35 6.78
CA TYR A 196 17.42 -0.99 8.17
C TYR A 196 17.05 -2.25 8.95
N ASN A 197 17.83 -2.53 9.99
CA ASN A 197 17.50 -3.51 11.01
C ASN A 197 16.37 -2.99 11.90
N ARG A 198 15.81 -3.88 12.72
CA ARG A 198 14.74 -3.61 13.67
C ARG A 198 15.03 -2.40 14.56
N CYS A 199 16.28 -2.19 14.96
CA CYS A 199 16.72 -1.05 15.77
C CYS A 199 16.45 0.34 15.17
N CYS A 200 16.45 0.47 13.83
CA CYS A 200 16.23 1.76 13.16
C CYS A 200 15.07 1.74 12.18
N ARG A 201 14.50 0.57 11.88
CA ARG A 201 13.50 0.43 10.83
C ARG A 201 12.28 1.32 11.08
N ALA A 202 11.76 1.36 12.30
CA ALA A 202 10.57 2.14 12.62
C ALA A 202 10.74 3.65 12.35
N SER A 203 11.93 4.19 12.58
CA SER A 203 12.24 5.61 12.36
C SER A 203 12.73 5.92 10.93
N GLN A 204 13.36 4.95 10.27
CA GLN A 204 14.01 5.16 8.97
C GLN A 204 13.18 4.70 7.76
N ASP A 205 12.33 3.69 7.92
CA ASP A 205 11.41 3.18 6.90
C ASP A 205 10.12 4.01 6.86
N LYS A 206 10.26 5.28 6.43
CA LYS A 206 9.15 6.25 6.37
C LYS A 206 7.96 5.77 5.51
N GLY A 207 8.15 4.81 4.62
CA GLY A 207 7.06 4.21 3.84
C GLY A 207 6.14 3.28 4.65
N ARG A 208 6.56 2.87 5.86
CA ARG A 208 5.84 1.95 6.76
C ARG A 208 5.78 2.47 8.21
N SER A 209 5.74 3.79 8.43
CA SER A 209 5.49 4.31 9.79
C SER A 209 4.16 3.76 10.32
N LYS A 210 4.00 3.65 11.65
CA LYS A 210 2.71 3.24 12.24
C LYS A 210 1.57 4.17 11.79
N GLU A 211 1.85 5.45 11.54
CA GLU A 211 0.87 6.37 10.94
C GLU A 211 0.52 6.00 9.50
N ASN A 212 1.52 5.67 8.67
CA ASN A 212 1.31 5.26 7.28
C ASN A 212 0.59 3.90 7.18
N LEU A 213 0.89 2.96 8.08
CA LEU A 213 0.18 1.68 8.20
C LEU A 213 -1.28 1.83 8.63
N LYS A 214 -1.60 2.83 9.48
CA LYS A 214 -3.00 3.18 9.82
C LYS A 214 -3.75 3.89 8.70
N SER A 215 -3.05 4.49 7.75
CA SER A 215 -3.69 5.02 6.54
C SER A 215 -4.08 3.96 5.51
N TYR A 216 -3.83 2.67 5.76
CA TYR A 216 -4.29 1.59 4.86
C TYR A 216 -5.81 1.38 4.89
N THR A 217 -6.53 1.90 5.90
CA THR A 217 -8.00 1.98 5.87
C THR A 217 -8.50 3.14 5.02
N LYS A 218 -7.59 4.01 4.53
CA LYS A 218 -7.90 5.09 3.62
C LYS A 218 -7.53 4.67 2.21
N ASP A 219 -8.53 4.51 1.35
CA ASP A 219 -8.25 4.21 -0.05
C ASP A 219 -7.79 5.48 -0.77
N ARG A 220 -6.47 5.65 -0.84
CA ARG A 220 -5.84 6.77 -1.56
C ARG A 220 -6.33 6.88 -3.01
N ARG A 221 -6.79 5.79 -3.63
CA ARG A 221 -7.27 5.78 -5.01
C ARG A 221 -8.45 6.71 -5.21
N ALA A 222 -9.32 6.86 -4.21
CA ALA A 222 -10.43 7.81 -4.28
C ALA A 222 -9.95 9.25 -4.46
N TYR A 223 -8.83 9.60 -3.82
CA TYR A 223 -8.22 10.93 -3.97
C TYR A 223 -7.48 11.03 -5.31
N GLU A 224 -6.76 9.97 -5.68
CA GLU A 224 -5.95 9.95 -6.91
C GLU A 224 -6.78 10.07 -8.18
N TYR A 225 -7.96 9.46 -8.18
CA TYR A 225 -8.90 9.43 -9.30
C TYR A 225 -10.03 10.46 -9.15
N TRP A 226 -9.92 11.40 -8.20
CA TRP A 226 -10.87 12.52 -8.02
C TRP A 226 -12.33 12.06 -7.96
N SER A 227 -12.57 10.97 -7.24
CA SER A 227 -13.85 10.26 -7.25
C SER A 227 -14.90 10.95 -6.38
N ASP A 228 -16.14 10.93 -6.84
CA ASP A 228 -17.30 11.35 -6.05
C ASP A 228 -17.66 10.28 -4.99
N GLY A 229 -18.71 10.56 -4.20
CA GLY A 229 -19.22 9.70 -3.13
C GLY A 229 -18.81 10.19 -1.74
N ASN A 230 -19.40 9.63 -0.69
CA ASN A 230 -19.00 9.97 0.67
C ASN A 230 -17.67 9.29 1.04
N ILE A 231 -16.58 9.90 0.56
CA ILE A 231 -15.22 9.39 0.67
C ILE A 231 -14.78 9.20 2.13
N HIS A 232 -15.26 10.03 3.05
CA HIS A 232 -14.93 9.90 4.46
C HIS A 232 -15.65 8.70 5.09
N ALA A 233 -16.95 8.55 4.81
CA ALA A 233 -17.74 7.43 5.28
C ALA A 233 -17.22 6.10 4.72
N ALA A 234 -16.83 6.05 3.45
CA ALA A 234 -16.28 4.84 2.84
C ALA A 234 -15.01 4.37 3.57
N ASN A 235 -14.08 5.30 3.84
CA ASN A 235 -12.86 5.02 4.60
C ASN A 235 -13.15 4.58 6.06
N GLN A 236 -14.18 5.15 6.70
CA GLN A 236 -14.61 4.68 8.02
C GLN A 236 -15.22 3.28 7.98
N PHE A 237 -16.01 2.97 6.95
CA PHE A 237 -16.59 1.63 6.79
C PHE A 237 -15.52 0.58 6.53
N MET A 238 -14.53 0.86 5.65
CA MET A 238 -13.36 0.01 5.42
C MET A 238 -12.56 -0.28 6.71
N GLY A 239 -12.50 0.69 7.63
CA GLY A 239 -11.83 0.54 8.92
C GLY A 239 -12.70 -0.07 10.03
N SER A 240 -13.96 -0.39 9.73
CA SER A 240 -14.91 -0.92 10.72
C SER A 240 -14.68 -2.42 10.99
N PRO A 241 -15.25 -2.96 12.09
CA PRO A 241 -15.15 -4.39 12.40
C PRO A 241 -15.69 -5.32 11.30
N PHE A 242 -16.54 -4.81 10.39
CA PHE A 242 -17.09 -5.55 9.26
C PHE A 242 -15.99 -6.14 8.35
N PHE A 243 -14.87 -5.42 8.18
CA PHE A 243 -13.73 -5.90 7.39
C PHE A 243 -12.59 -6.49 8.22
N ASN A 244 -12.85 -6.93 9.46
CA ASN A 244 -11.82 -7.60 10.26
C ASN A 244 -11.39 -8.92 9.59
N ASN A 245 -10.08 -9.06 9.31
CA ASN A 245 -9.46 -10.22 8.65
C ASN A 245 -9.91 -10.49 7.21
N ILE A 246 -10.67 -9.58 6.58
CA ILE A 246 -11.08 -9.65 5.17
C ILE A 246 -10.76 -8.31 4.49
N SER A 247 -10.50 -8.32 3.19
CA SER A 247 -10.18 -7.06 2.49
C SER A 247 -11.47 -6.39 2.02
N ALA A 248 -11.56 -5.08 2.20
CA ALA A 248 -12.57 -4.28 1.51
C ALA A 248 -12.19 -4.12 0.04
N ASP A 249 -13.18 -4.21 -0.84
CA ASP A 249 -13.05 -3.95 -2.28
C ASP A 249 -14.25 -3.17 -2.80
N HIS A 250 -14.08 -2.52 -3.95
CA HIS A 250 -15.13 -1.79 -4.62
C HIS A 250 -15.93 -2.72 -5.53
N ILE A 251 -17.26 -2.59 -5.53
CA ILE A 251 -18.10 -3.32 -6.50
C ILE A 251 -17.77 -2.84 -7.93
N GLY A 252 -17.72 -1.52 -8.13
CA GLY A 252 -17.24 -0.89 -9.35
C GLY A 252 -15.81 -0.34 -9.17
N PRO A 253 -14.85 -0.62 -10.07
CA PRO A 253 -13.48 -0.13 -9.89
C PRO A 253 -13.37 1.40 -9.95
N ILE A 254 -12.80 2.03 -8.92
CA ILE A 254 -12.58 3.49 -8.85
C ILE A 254 -11.84 4.02 -10.09
N SER A 255 -10.87 3.26 -10.61
CA SER A 255 -10.10 3.64 -11.80
C SER A 255 -10.93 3.76 -13.09
N LEU A 256 -12.19 3.31 -13.08
CA LEU A 256 -13.15 3.45 -14.17
C LEU A 256 -14.15 4.61 -13.94
N GLY A 257 -14.00 5.36 -12.84
CA GLY A 257 -14.84 6.51 -12.48
C GLY A 257 -15.96 6.20 -11.47
N PHE A 258 -16.08 4.96 -11.00
CA PHE A 258 -17.05 4.61 -9.96
C PHE A 258 -16.74 5.36 -8.65
N VAL A 259 -17.78 5.70 -7.92
CA VAL A 259 -17.69 6.47 -6.67
C VAL A 259 -16.98 5.71 -5.56
N HIS A 260 -16.41 6.45 -4.62
CA HIS A 260 -15.93 5.90 -3.35
C HIS A 260 -16.96 6.18 -2.24
N ASP A 261 -17.97 5.32 -2.15
CA ASP A 261 -19.06 5.39 -1.16
C ASP A 261 -19.18 4.05 -0.42
N PRO A 262 -19.50 4.04 0.91
CA PRO A 262 -19.56 2.82 1.70
C PRO A 262 -20.53 1.77 1.16
N ARG A 263 -21.61 2.18 0.48
CA ARG A 263 -22.63 1.29 -0.08
C ARG A 263 -22.14 0.48 -1.28
N TYR A 264 -21.05 0.92 -1.92
CA TYR A 264 -20.42 0.23 -3.05
C TYR A 264 -19.14 -0.51 -2.65
N LEU A 265 -18.99 -0.81 -1.35
CA LEU A 265 -17.92 -1.66 -0.82
C LEU A 265 -18.45 -3.08 -0.55
N GLN A 266 -17.63 -4.08 -0.84
CA GLN A 266 -17.93 -5.49 -0.56
C GLN A 266 -16.72 -6.20 0.05
N PRO A 267 -16.94 -7.24 0.88
CA PRO A 267 -15.86 -8.06 1.39
C PRO A 267 -15.28 -8.96 0.28
N MET A 268 -13.96 -9.08 0.24
CA MET A 268 -13.28 -10.01 -0.66
C MET A 268 -12.08 -10.69 0.01
N SER A 269 -11.86 -11.97 -0.32
CA SER A 269 -10.71 -12.72 0.14
C SER A 269 -9.40 -12.08 -0.38
N GLY A 270 -8.31 -12.14 0.39
CA GLY A 270 -7.07 -11.44 0.05
C GLY A 270 -6.41 -11.90 -1.26
N GLY A 271 -6.65 -13.14 -1.69
CA GLY A 271 -6.15 -13.68 -2.97
C GLY A 271 -6.85 -13.05 -4.17
N ASP A 272 -8.18 -12.90 -4.09
CA ASP A 272 -9.02 -12.44 -5.18
C ASP A 272 -8.84 -10.93 -5.45
N ASN A 273 -8.57 -10.14 -4.41
CA ASN A 273 -8.35 -8.69 -4.51
C ASN A 273 -7.17 -8.30 -5.42
N SER A 274 -6.11 -9.11 -5.39
CA SER A 274 -4.94 -8.87 -6.25
C SER A 274 -5.23 -9.09 -7.74
N SER A 275 -6.25 -9.88 -8.07
CA SER A 275 -6.60 -10.30 -9.42
C SER A 275 -7.67 -9.42 -10.09
N LYS A 276 -8.53 -8.74 -9.31
CA LYS A 276 -9.70 -8.01 -9.81
C LYS A 276 -9.39 -6.62 -10.37
N ARG A 277 -8.40 -5.89 -9.83
CA ARG A 277 -7.88 -4.57 -10.28
C ARG A 277 -8.91 -3.62 -10.93
N ASP A 278 -9.07 -3.72 -12.24
CA ASP A 278 -9.87 -2.84 -13.11
C ASP A 278 -10.88 -3.62 -13.97
N ARG A 279 -11.15 -4.88 -13.61
CA ARG A 279 -12.11 -5.73 -14.32
C ARG A 279 -13.52 -5.24 -13.99
N LEU A 280 -14.31 -5.07 -15.03
CA LEU A 280 -15.75 -4.90 -14.94
C LEU A 280 -16.40 -6.20 -15.41
N GLN A 281 -17.21 -6.83 -14.56
CA GLN A 281 -17.93 -8.06 -14.87
C GLN A 281 -19.46 -7.83 -14.84
N LEU A 282 -20.21 -8.79 -15.37
CA LEU A 282 -21.68 -8.75 -15.36
C LEU A 282 -22.22 -8.65 -13.93
N ASP A 283 -21.72 -9.50 -13.03
CA ASP A 283 -22.10 -9.52 -11.62
C ASP A 283 -21.82 -8.19 -10.92
N ASP A 284 -20.73 -7.49 -11.29
CA ASP A 284 -20.44 -6.16 -10.76
C ASP A 284 -21.51 -5.16 -11.18
N ILE A 285 -21.89 -5.15 -12.47
CA ILE A 285 -22.95 -4.26 -13.00
C ILE A 285 -24.29 -4.53 -12.31
N GLU A 286 -24.67 -5.80 -12.16
CA GLU A 286 -25.96 -6.18 -11.55
C GLU A 286 -26.01 -5.75 -10.09
N LYS A 287 -24.94 -6.00 -9.31
CA LYS A 287 -24.83 -5.53 -7.92
C LYS A 287 -24.87 -4.01 -7.79
N ILE A 288 -24.23 -3.30 -8.72
CA ILE A 288 -24.22 -1.83 -8.75
C ILE A 288 -25.64 -1.29 -8.96
N ILE A 289 -26.38 -1.85 -9.94
CA ILE A 289 -27.77 -1.46 -10.23
C ILE A 289 -28.70 -1.80 -9.07
N GLU A 290 -28.53 -2.97 -8.45
CA GLU A 290 -29.29 -3.36 -7.26
C GLU A 290 -29.04 -2.37 -6.10
N THR A 291 -27.78 -2.01 -5.86
CA THR A 291 -27.40 -1.05 -4.83
C THR A 291 -27.94 0.35 -5.11
N GLU A 292 -27.84 0.82 -6.36
CA GLU A 292 -28.45 2.11 -6.79
C GLU A 292 -29.95 2.12 -6.51
N LYS A 293 -30.68 1.05 -6.90
CA LYS A 293 -32.14 0.94 -6.65
C LYS A 293 -32.50 0.89 -5.18
N ARG A 294 -31.71 0.16 -4.37
CA ARG A 294 -31.94 -0.01 -2.93
C ARG A 294 -31.66 1.27 -2.16
N THR A 295 -30.60 1.99 -2.50
CA THR A 295 -30.07 3.09 -1.67
C THR A 295 -30.33 4.48 -2.25
N ASN A 296 -30.74 4.58 -3.51
CA ASN A 296 -30.85 5.82 -4.27
C ASN A 296 -29.55 6.64 -4.35
N VAL A 297 -28.41 6.02 -4.04
CA VAL A 297 -27.08 6.62 -4.24
C VAL A 297 -26.61 6.28 -5.64
N TYR A 298 -26.04 7.27 -6.34
CA TYR A 298 -25.60 7.09 -7.71
C TYR A 298 -24.19 6.46 -7.75
N PRO A 299 -23.92 5.47 -8.62
CA PRO A 299 -22.68 4.69 -8.56
C PRO A 299 -21.48 5.32 -9.29
N MET A 300 -21.68 6.36 -10.08
CA MET A 300 -20.67 6.88 -11.00
C MET A 300 -20.36 8.35 -10.72
N SER A 301 -19.08 8.71 -10.76
CA SER A 301 -18.68 10.12 -10.66
C SER A 301 -19.18 10.90 -11.88
N TRP A 302 -19.47 12.19 -11.71
CA TRP A 302 -20.15 13.01 -12.72
C TRP A 302 -19.46 12.97 -14.09
N TYR A 303 -18.13 12.89 -14.11
CA TYR A 303 -17.32 12.91 -15.33
C TYR A 303 -17.42 11.62 -16.16
N SER A 304 -18.03 10.55 -15.64
CA SER A 304 -18.27 9.27 -16.36
C SER A 304 -19.76 8.90 -16.46
N LYS A 305 -20.64 9.80 -16.03
CA LYS A 305 -22.09 9.58 -15.91
C LYS A 305 -22.75 9.08 -17.19
N LEU A 306 -22.53 9.75 -18.33
CA LEU A 306 -23.23 9.42 -19.58
C LEU A 306 -22.81 8.05 -20.12
N ILE A 307 -21.53 7.70 -19.98
CA ILE A 307 -21.03 6.38 -20.39
C ILE A 307 -21.66 5.29 -19.52
N TRP A 308 -21.75 5.50 -18.21
CA TRP A 308 -22.43 4.56 -17.33
C TRP A 308 -23.90 4.38 -17.68
N GLU A 309 -24.64 5.46 -17.94
CA GLU A 309 -26.05 5.36 -18.34
C GLU A 309 -26.22 4.60 -19.66
N TYR A 310 -25.32 4.79 -20.63
CA TYR A 310 -25.29 3.99 -21.84
C TYR A 310 -25.06 2.50 -21.54
N ILE A 311 -24.08 2.17 -20.70
CA ILE A 311 -23.81 0.79 -20.29
C ILE A 311 -25.02 0.19 -19.57
N LYS A 312 -25.58 0.89 -18.58
CA LYS A 312 -26.75 0.45 -17.79
C LYS A 312 -27.96 0.14 -18.68
N LYS A 313 -28.14 0.87 -19.78
CA LYS A 313 -29.22 0.63 -20.75
C LYS A 313 -28.96 -0.57 -21.67
N ASN A 314 -27.69 -0.88 -21.97
CA ASN A 314 -27.32 -1.79 -23.05
C ASN A 314 -26.60 -3.09 -22.61
N TYR A 315 -26.21 -3.22 -21.34
CA TYR A 315 -25.37 -4.35 -20.88
C TYR A 315 -26.07 -5.71 -20.98
N SER A 316 -27.38 -5.76 -20.75
CA SER A 316 -28.14 -7.02 -20.72
C SER A 316 -28.19 -7.71 -22.08
N THR A 317 -28.25 -6.93 -23.16
CA THR A 317 -28.23 -7.41 -24.55
C THR A 317 -26.82 -7.55 -25.13
N HIS A 318 -25.82 -6.86 -24.55
CA HIS A 318 -24.45 -6.81 -25.05
C HIS A 318 -23.41 -7.27 -24.01
N LYS A 319 -23.65 -8.42 -23.36
CA LYS A 319 -22.81 -8.93 -22.25
C LYS A 319 -21.34 -9.11 -22.62
N SER A 320 -21.04 -9.47 -23.88
CA SER A 320 -19.68 -9.66 -24.38
C SER A 320 -18.86 -8.36 -24.42
N LEU A 321 -19.50 -7.19 -24.43
CA LEU A 321 -18.83 -5.89 -24.48
C LEU A 321 -18.34 -5.41 -23.11
N ILE A 322 -18.85 -5.99 -22.01
CA ILE A 322 -18.63 -5.52 -20.65
C ILE A 322 -17.14 -5.49 -20.28
N SER A 323 -16.45 -6.63 -20.41
CA SER A 323 -15.09 -6.80 -19.90
C SER A 323 -14.01 -6.19 -20.79
N GLY A 324 -14.36 -5.83 -22.03
CA GLY A 324 -13.47 -5.20 -23.01
C GLY A 324 -13.92 -3.78 -23.34
N VAL A 325 -14.84 -3.67 -24.29
CA VAL A 325 -15.27 -2.41 -24.91
C VAL A 325 -15.79 -1.37 -23.89
N TYR A 326 -16.73 -1.74 -23.01
CA TYR A 326 -17.28 -0.81 -22.01
C TYR A 326 -16.26 -0.41 -20.96
N ARG A 327 -15.47 -1.38 -20.47
CA ARG A 327 -14.35 -1.12 -19.56
C ARG A 327 -13.35 -0.13 -20.18
N ASP A 328 -12.99 -0.33 -21.44
CA ASP A 328 -11.97 0.48 -22.11
C ASP A 328 -12.47 1.88 -22.44
N ALA A 329 -13.77 2.05 -22.73
CA ALA A 329 -14.40 3.37 -22.83
C ALA A 329 -14.34 4.16 -21.52
N LEU A 330 -14.65 3.53 -20.38
CA LEU A 330 -14.53 4.17 -19.07
C LEU A 330 -13.07 4.53 -18.75
N LYS A 331 -12.11 3.67 -19.10
CA LYS A 331 -10.67 3.96 -18.95
C LYS A 331 -10.20 5.12 -19.82
N GLN A 332 -10.64 5.17 -21.07
CA GLN A 332 -10.29 6.25 -21.99
C GLN A 332 -10.85 7.58 -21.47
N ASN A 333 -12.10 7.57 -20.98
CA ASN A 333 -12.71 8.75 -20.37
C ASN A 333 -11.95 9.22 -19.12
N MET A 334 -11.54 8.31 -18.24
CA MET A 334 -10.69 8.62 -17.10
C MET A 334 -9.35 9.23 -17.54
N SER A 335 -8.72 8.69 -18.59
CA SER A 335 -7.48 9.23 -19.13
C SER A 335 -7.65 10.66 -19.66
N ASN A 336 -8.75 10.92 -20.37
CA ASN A 336 -9.09 12.26 -20.87
C ASN A 336 -9.36 13.24 -19.72
N PHE A 337 -10.09 12.81 -18.69
CA PHE A 337 -10.36 13.63 -17.51
C PHE A 337 -9.08 14.01 -16.77
N MET A 338 -8.19 13.04 -16.48
CA MET A 338 -6.91 13.32 -15.82
C MET A 338 -6.02 14.27 -16.65
N TYR A 339 -6.05 14.16 -17.97
CA TYR A 339 -5.35 15.09 -18.86
C TYR A 339 -5.94 16.51 -18.79
N ILE A 340 -7.27 16.65 -18.73
CA ILE A 340 -7.92 17.96 -18.57
C ILE A 340 -7.51 18.63 -17.26
N LEU A 341 -7.50 17.88 -16.15
CA LEU A 341 -7.04 18.40 -14.86
C LEU A 341 -5.58 18.87 -14.94
N TRP A 342 -4.70 18.05 -15.53
CA TRP A 342 -3.30 18.41 -15.74
C TRP A 342 -3.17 19.66 -16.61
N TYR A 343 -3.91 19.73 -17.71
CA TYR A 343 -3.85 20.86 -18.63
C TYR A 343 -4.25 22.17 -17.95
N ILE A 344 -5.30 22.15 -17.12
CA ILE A 344 -5.73 23.31 -16.34
C ILE A 344 -4.62 23.75 -15.38
N LEU A 345 -3.98 22.81 -14.67
CA LEU A 345 -2.89 23.12 -13.74
C LEU A 345 -1.69 23.76 -14.44
N GLU A 346 -1.31 23.23 -15.60
CA GLU A 346 -0.16 23.73 -16.36
C GLU A 346 -0.41 25.07 -17.06
N HIS A 347 -1.66 25.36 -17.44
CA HIS A 347 -1.97 26.53 -18.27
C HIS A 347 -2.66 27.67 -17.51
N CYS A 348 -3.12 27.44 -16.26
CA CYS A 348 -3.78 28.46 -15.44
C CYS A 348 -3.02 28.77 -14.13
N ASN A 349 -1.86 28.16 -13.88
CA ASN A 349 -1.05 28.37 -12.65
C ASN A 349 -1.91 28.25 -11.36
N GLN A 350 -1.75 29.19 -10.42
CA GLN A 350 -2.47 29.22 -9.14
C GLN A 350 -4.00 29.35 -9.31
N ASP A 351 -4.47 30.00 -10.37
CA ASP A 351 -5.90 30.13 -10.66
C ASP A 351 -6.51 28.77 -11.04
N GLY A 352 -5.73 27.92 -11.70
CA GLY A 352 -6.10 26.53 -11.99
C GLY A 352 -6.25 25.69 -10.73
N GLU A 353 -5.28 25.77 -9.81
CA GLU A 353 -5.35 25.04 -8.53
C GLU A 353 -6.58 25.50 -7.72
N HIS A 354 -6.77 26.81 -7.59
CA HIS A 354 -7.92 27.38 -6.89
C HIS A 354 -9.24 26.93 -7.51
N PHE A 355 -9.38 27.02 -8.84
CA PHE A 355 -10.58 26.57 -9.54
C PHE A 355 -10.87 25.09 -9.29
N LEU A 356 -9.88 24.20 -9.45
CA LEU A 356 -10.08 22.76 -9.26
C LEU A 356 -10.42 22.40 -7.81
N GLU A 357 -9.81 23.08 -6.84
CA GLU A 357 -10.15 22.90 -5.43
C GLU A 357 -11.59 23.31 -5.13
N GLU A 358 -11.98 24.54 -5.49
CA GLU A 358 -13.33 25.07 -5.24
C GLU A 358 -14.40 24.25 -5.97
N ALA A 359 -14.18 23.95 -7.25
CA ALA A 359 -15.19 23.30 -8.08
C ALA A 359 -15.38 21.82 -7.75
N LEU A 360 -14.30 21.09 -7.41
CA LEU A 360 -14.28 19.63 -7.39
C LEU A 360 -13.92 19.02 -6.02
N LEU A 361 -13.05 19.64 -5.21
CA LEU A 361 -12.60 19.05 -3.94
C LEU A 361 -13.42 19.54 -2.73
N LYS A 362 -13.61 20.86 -2.61
CA LYS A 362 -14.37 21.48 -1.52
C LYS A 362 -15.79 20.94 -1.34
N PRO A 363 -16.55 20.58 -2.41
CA PRO A 363 -17.85 19.93 -2.25
C PRO A 363 -17.80 18.67 -1.37
N ASN A 364 -16.66 17.98 -1.31
CA ASN A 364 -16.46 16.76 -0.52
C ASN A 364 -15.92 17.02 0.90
N TYR A 365 -15.54 18.26 1.24
CA TYR A 365 -14.91 18.56 2.54
C TYR A 365 -15.89 18.43 3.71
N ASP A 366 -17.18 18.65 3.46
CA ASP A 366 -18.23 18.50 4.48
C ASP A 366 -18.28 17.07 5.03
N TYR A 367 -17.98 16.06 4.21
CA TYR A 367 -17.93 14.66 4.66
C TYR A 367 -16.94 14.41 5.82
N PHE A 368 -15.88 15.22 5.92
CA PHE A 368 -14.86 15.08 6.96
C PHE A 368 -15.30 15.65 8.32
N GLN A 369 -16.41 16.41 8.34
CA GLN A 369 -17.01 17.00 9.55
C GLN A 369 -17.81 16.01 10.38
N TYR A 370 -18.06 14.80 9.86
CA TYR A 370 -18.94 13.83 10.50
C TYR A 370 -18.27 12.47 10.77
N SER A 371 -18.85 11.77 11.74
CA SER A 371 -18.63 10.35 12.01
C SER A 371 -19.87 9.57 11.63
N TYR A 372 -19.65 8.42 11.01
CA TYR A 372 -20.68 7.61 10.38
C TYR A 372 -20.73 6.23 11.04
N THR A 373 -21.93 5.68 11.18
CA THR A 373 -22.14 4.26 11.49
C THR A 373 -22.85 3.58 10.33
N PHE A 374 -22.61 2.28 10.18
CA PHE A 374 -23.05 1.51 9.01
C PHE A 374 -23.78 0.24 9.44
N ASN A 375 -24.71 -0.21 8.59
CA ASN A 375 -25.18 -1.59 8.64
C ASN A 375 -24.26 -2.52 7.83
N GLU A 376 -24.62 -3.80 7.75
CA GLU A 376 -23.84 -4.82 7.03
C GLU A 376 -23.79 -4.62 5.51
N LEU A 377 -24.65 -3.76 4.95
CA LEU A 377 -24.67 -3.40 3.53
C LEU A 377 -23.95 -2.08 3.24
N GLY A 378 -23.24 -1.51 4.21
CA GLY A 378 -22.53 -0.24 4.09
C GLY A 378 -23.45 0.99 4.05
N GLU A 379 -24.75 0.83 4.34
CA GLU A 379 -25.67 1.97 4.41
C GLU A 379 -25.45 2.76 5.70
N ILE A 380 -25.43 4.09 5.59
CA ILE A 380 -25.23 4.98 6.73
C ILE A 380 -26.48 4.95 7.62
N VAL A 381 -26.30 4.50 8.87
CA VAL A 381 -27.36 4.41 9.89
C VAL A 381 -27.41 5.66 10.77
N SER A 382 -26.27 6.29 11.04
CA SER A 382 -26.21 7.56 11.77
C SER A 382 -25.07 8.45 11.28
N ILE A 383 -25.27 9.75 11.42
CA ILE A 383 -24.32 10.82 11.12
C ILE A 383 -24.22 11.68 12.37
N ASN A 384 -23.02 11.79 12.94
CA ASN A 384 -22.77 12.57 14.13
C ASN A 384 -21.65 13.59 13.87
N PRO A 385 -21.72 14.81 14.40
CA PRO A 385 -20.58 15.73 14.35
C PRO A 385 -19.32 15.06 14.89
N ARG A 386 -18.23 15.17 14.16
CA ARG A 386 -16.96 14.53 14.51
C ARG A 386 -16.22 15.36 15.54
N HIS A 387 -15.65 14.69 16.55
CA HIS A 387 -14.67 15.32 17.43
C HIS A 387 -13.31 15.39 16.74
N PHE A 388 -12.85 16.61 16.43
CA PHE A 388 -11.52 16.83 15.87
C PHE A 388 -10.44 16.64 16.93
N THR A 389 -9.33 16.04 16.53
CA THR A 389 -8.12 15.93 17.35
C THR A 389 -6.95 16.38 16.49
N ASP A 390 -5.80 16.70 17.09
CA ASP A 390 -4.57 17.11 16.38
C ASP A 390 -4.16 16.12 15.27
N ARG A 391 -4.62 14.86 15.36
CA ARG A 391 -4.37 13.79 14.39
C ARG A 391 -5.16 13.91 13.09
N ASN A 392 -6.28 14.62 13.12
CA ASN A 392 -7.25 14.69 12.01
C ASN A 392 -7.38 16.10 11.42
N GLN A 393 -6.71 17.08 12.03
CA GLN A 393 -6.83 18.50 11.68
C GLN A 393 -6.38 18.86 10.26
N TYR A 394 -5.51 18.03 9.64
CA TYR A 394 -4.97 18.24 8.29
C TYR A 394 -5.48 17.21 7.27
N GLU A 395 -6.62 16.56 7.51
CA GLU A 395 -7.13 15.54 6.60
C GLU A 395 -7.56 16.10 5.24
N THR A 396 -8.21 17.27 5.20
CA THR A 396 -8.58 17.95 3.96
C THR A 396 -7.36 18.43 3.18
N GLU A 397 -6.36 18.98 3.86
CA GLU A 397 -5.06 19.36 3.26
C GLU A 397 -4.33 18.15 2.66
N ARG A 398 -4.37 17.02 3.36
CA ARG A 398 -3.82 15.76 2.84
C ARG A 398 -4.60 15.26 1.62
N TYR A 399 -5.93 15.34 1.64
CA TYR A 399 -6.77 14.98 0.50
C TYR A 399 -6.43 15.85 -0.71
N LYS A 400 -6.43 17.18 -0.53
CA LYS A 400 -6.02 18.18 -1.54
C LYS A 400 -4.66 17.81 -2.13
N ARG A 401 -3.63 17.70 -1.28
CA ARG A 401 -2.27 17.40 -1.73
C ARG A 401 -2.16 16.10 -2.54
N ILE A 402 -2.79 15.01 -2.09
CA ILE A 402 -2.76 13.73 -2.80
C ILE A 402 -3.49 13.83 -4.14
N ALA A 403 -4.64 14.52 -4.20
CA ALA A 403 -5.39 14.70 -5.43
C ALA A 403 -4.61 15.50 -6.48
N PHE A 404 -3.91 16.57 -6.09
CA PHE A 404 -3.07 17.33 -7.01
C PHE A 404 -1.79 16.57 -7.41
N GLU A 405 -1.06 15.97 -6.46
CA GLU A 405 0.12 15.13 -6.75
C GLU A 405 -0.22 13.99 -7.73
N SER A 406 -1.42 13.40 -7.61
CA SER A 406 -1.82 12.30 -8.48
C SER A 406 -2.04 12.72 -9.93
N VAL A 407 -2.39 13.98 -10.22
CA VAL A 407 -2.57 14.47 -11.60
C VAL A 407 -1.24 14.48 -12.34
N TYR A 408 -0.20 14.99 -11.68
CA TYR A 408 1.18 14.98 -12.18
C TYR A 408 1.71 13.55 -12.33
N ASP A 409 1.63 12.74 -11.27
CA ASP A 409 1.99 11.31 -11.31
C ASP A 409 1.20 10.57 -12.41
N TYR A 410 -0.04 11.01 -12.68
CA TYR A 410 -0.84 10.44 -13.74
C TYR A 410 -0.21 10.73 -15.10
N ASN A 411 0.01 12.01 -15.41
CA ASN A 411 0.43 12.45 -16.72
C ASN A 411 1.91 12.13 -17.05
N GLU A 412 2.81 12.15 -16.07
CA GLU A 412 4.26 11.90 -16.26
C GLU A 412 4.61 10.43 -16.54
N LYS A 413 3.68 9.50 -16.33
CA LYS A 413 3.95 8.07 -16.45
C LYS A 413 4.09 7.64 -17.91
N GLU A 414 5.34 7.47 -18.36
CA GLU A 414 5.69 7.14 -19.76
C GLU A 414 5.09 5.81 -20.27
N ASN A 415 4.96 4.80 -19.41
CA ASN A 415 4.52 3.44 -19.79
C ASN A 415 2.99 3.22 -19.69
N ARG A 416 2.16 4.22 -20.02
CA ARG A 416 0.70 4.04 -20.06
C ARG A 416 0.23 3.49 -21.40
N ASN A 417 -0.52 2.39 -21.35
CA ASN A 417 -1.14 1.78 -22.52
C ASN A 417 -2.23 2.66 -23.14
N ILE A 418 -2.93 3.45 -22.31
CA ILE A 418 -4.02 4.33 -22.74
C ILE A 418 -3.59 5.78 -22.49
N LYS A 419 -3.49 6.57 -23.56
CA LYS A 419 -3.18 8.00 -23.54
C LYS A 419 -4.45 8.81 -23.72
N ALA A 420 -4.46 10.06 -23.26
CA ALA A 420 -5.57 10.96 -23.53
C ALA A 420 -5.70 11.21 -25.05
N ASN A 421 -6.93 11.38 -25.52
CA ASN A 421 -7.26 11.46 -26.94
C ASN A 421 -8.31 12.54 -27.24
N LEU A 422 -8.05 13.79 -26.81
CA LEU A 422 -8.93 14.92 -27.13
C LEU A 422 -8.83 15.27 -28.62
N ILE A 423 -9.98 15.49 -29.27
CA ILE A 423 -10.03 16.00 -30.65
C ILE A 423 -9.99 17.55 -30.68
N ASP A 424 -9.73 18.14 -31.84
CA ASP A 424 -9.56 19.61 -31.99
C ASP A 424 -10.67 20.43 -31.35
N ASN A 425 -11.92 19.99 -31.47
CA ASN A 425 -13.04 20.70 -30.86
C ASN A 425 -13.00 20.67 -29.33
N GLU A 426 -12.68 19.51 -28.75
CA GLU A 426 -12.55 19.31 -27.30
C GLU A 426 -11.35 20.12 -26.77
N GLN A 427 -10.25 20.15 -27.51
CA GLN A 427 -9.08 20.97 -27.17
C GLN A 427 -9.41 22.47 -27.22
N ARG A 428 -10.18 22.94 -28.22
CA ARG A 428 -10.65 24.34 -28.25
C ARG A 428 -11.53 24.69 -27.05
N MET A 429 -12.43 23.79 -26.66
CA MET A 429 -13.27 23.97 -25.46
C MET A 429 -12.42 24.03 -24.18
N LEU A 430 -11.41 23.16 -24.06
CA LEU A 430 -10.46 23.17 -22.94
C LEU A 430 -9.64 24.47 -22.89
N ASN A 431 -9.15 24.94 -24.03
CA ASN A 431 -8.41 26.21 -24.11
C ASN A 431 -9.30 27.39 -23.71
N LYS A 432 -10.57 27.40 -24.16
CA LYS A 432 -11.54 28.40 -23.73
C LYS A 432 -11.75 28.35 -22.22
N LEU A 433 -11.98 27.18 -21.65
CA LEU A 433 -12.10 27.02 -20.19
C LEU A 433 -10.88 27.63 -19.45
N CYS A 434 -9.66 27.35 -19.91
CA CYS A 434 -8.44 27.89 -19.32
C CYS A 434 -8.34 29.42 -19.42
N GLN A 435 -8.82 30.00 -20.53
CA GLN A 435 -8.91 31.46 -20.70
C GLN A 435 -9.90 32.09 -19.72
N GLU A 436 -11.08 31.48 -19.53
CA GLU A 436 -12.10 31.97 -18.59
C GLU A 436 -11.61 31.89 -17.13
N ILE A 437 -10.95 30.77 -16.76
CA ILE A 437 -10.33 30.61 -15.44
C ILE A 437 -9.29 31.70 -15.19
N SER A 438 -8.34 31.87 -16.12
CA SER A 438 -7.28 32.89 -16.02
C SER A 438 -7.81 34.32 -16.08
N SER A 439 -9.02 34.53 -16.59
CA SER A 439 -9.69 35.84 -16.64
C SER A 439 -10.51 36.15 -15.38
N GLY A 440 -10.50 35.25 -14.38
CA GLY A 440 -11.22 35.44 -13.11
C GLY A 440 -12.73 35.26 -13.21
N VAL A 441 -13.21 34.51 -14.21
CA VAL A 441 -14.63 34.19 -14.32
C VAL A 441 -15.09 33.33 -13.13
N PRO A 442 -16.32 33.52 -12.61
CA PRO A 442 -16.78 32.79 -11.42
C PRO A 442 -16.69 31.27 -11.56
N VAL A 443 -16.24 30.60 -10.49
CA VAL A 443 -16.03 29.14 -10.43
C VAL A 443 -17.21 28.35 -10.97
N GLU A 444 -18.44 28.72 -10.63
CA GLU A 444 -19.66 28.04 -11.10
C GLU A 444 -19.85 28.09 -12.62
N GLN A 445 -19.41 29.17 -13.28
CA GLN A 445 -19.47 29.29 -14.73
C GLN A 445 -18.38 28.45 -15.40
N CYS A 446 -17.15 28.50 -14.89
CA CYS A 446 -16.04 27.64 -15.35
C CYS A 446 -16.37 26.15 -15.13
N LYS A 447 -17.03 25.80 -14.03
CA LYS A 447 -17.48 24.44 -13.73
C LYS A 447 -18.51 23.94 -14.76
N LYS A 448 -19.45 24.80 -15.19
CA LYS A 448 -20.39 24.46 -16.28
C LYS A 448 -19.68 24.16 -17.59
N LEU A 449 -18.67 24.96 -17.95
CA LEU A 449 -17.86 24.72 -19.16
C LEU A 449 -17.06 23.41 -19.06
N LEU A 450 -16.51 23.10 -17.89
CA LEU A 450 -15.84 21.83 -17.63
C LEU A 450 -16.80 20.63 -17.77
N ILE A 451 -18.02 20.75 -17.22
CA ILE A 451 -19.05 19.72 -17.35
C ILE A 451 -19.42 19.53 -18.83
N GLU A 452 -19.65 20.62 -19.56
CA GLU A 452 -19.98 20.59 -20.98
C GLU A 452 -18.89 19.90 -21.81
N LEU A 453 -17.62 20.24 -21.56
CA LEU A 453 -16.48 19.58 -22.20
C LEU A 453 -16.48 18.06 -21.95
N MET A 454 -16.67 17.63 -20.70
CA MET A 454 -16.73 16.21 -20.37
C MET A 454 -17.94 15.51 -20.98
N GLU A 455 -19.09 16.18 -21.10
CA GLU A 455 -20.25 15.61 -21.78
C GLU A 455 -20.00 15.39 -23.27
N VAL A 456 -19.33 16.34 -23.95
CA VAL A 456 -18.95 16.20 -25.37
C VAL A 456 -18.02 15.01 -25.56
N ILE A 457 -17.00 14.87 -24.71
CA ILE A 457 -16.08 13.72 -24.74
C ILE A 457 -16.82 12.41 -24.54
N GLN A 458 -17.69 12.33 -23.52
CA GLN A 458 -18.46 11.13 -23.24
C GLN A 458 -19.40 10.75 -24.39
N LYS A 459 -20.11 11.73 -24.99
CA LYS A 459 -20.98 11.50 -26.16
C LYS A 459 -20.18 10.99 -27.36
N ARG A 460 -18.98 11.52 -27.61
CA ARG A 460 -18.08 11.00 -28.64
C ARG A 460 -17.67 9.56 -28.35
N ILE A 461 -17.24 9.24 -27.12
CA ILE A 461 -16.88 7.87 -26.75
C ILE A 461 -18.08 6.93 -26.98
N ILE A 462 -19.27 7.31 -26.54
CA ILE A 462 -20.50 6.53 -26.73
C ILE A 462 -20.80 6.29 -28.22
N SER A 463 -20.56 7.27 -29.10
CA SER A 463 -20.78 7.08 -30.55
C SER A 463 -19.89 6.01 -31.19
N THR A 464 -18.87 5.54 -30.48
CA THR A 464 -17.96 4.47 -30.91
C THR A 464 -18.25 3.11 -30.24
N LEU A 465 -19.25 3.05 -29.35
CA LEU A 465 -19.68 1.86 -28.61
C LEU A 465 -20.87 1.17 -29.28
#